data_AF-A0A7W1JFB3-F1
#
_entry.id   AF-A0A7W1JFB3-F1
#
_cell.length_a   1.000
_cell.length_b   1.000
_cell.length_c   1.000
_cell.angle_alpha   90.00
_cell.angle_beta   90.00
_cell.angle_gamma   90.00
#
_symmetry.space_group_name_H-M   'P 1'
#
loop_
_entity.id
_entity.type
_entity.pdbx_description
1 polymer ?
#
loop_
_entity_poly.entity_id
_entity_poly.type
_entity_poly.pdbx_seq_one_letter_code
_entity_poly.pdbx_strand_id
1 'polypeptide(L)' 'MVKKHEYVVERRIARAKLLLRTTTLPVTEIALRIGCANQQHFSTLFRRATGTTPTAYRAAR' A
#
# COMPACT_ATOMS: atom_id res chain seq x y z
N MET A 1 -17.85 -13.50 -13.08
CA MET A 1 -17.69 -13.61 -11.61
C MET A 1 -16.62 -12.63 -11.17
N VAL A 2 -17.02 -11.40 -10.81
CA VAL A 2 -16.07 -10.34 -10.43
C VAL A 2 -15.34 -10.78 -9.17
N LYS A 3 -14.01 -10.92 -9.25
CA LYS A 3 -13.16 -11.33 -8.11
C LYS A 3 -13.28 -10.27 -7.01
N LYS A 4 -14.03 -10.59 -5.93
CA LYS A 4 -14.20 -9.75 -4.73
C LYS A 4 -12.88 -9.22 -4.12
N HIS A 5 -11.75 -9.84 -4.46
CA HIS A 5 -10.42 -9.44 -3.99
C HIS A 5 -9.89 -8.16 -4.62
N GLU A 6 -10.21 -7.86 -5.88
CA GLU A 6 -9.57 -6.76 -6.62
C GLU A 6 -10.04 -5.39 -6.11
N TYR A 7 -11.35 -5.24 -5.92
CA TYR A 7 -11.95 -4.01 -5.36
C TYR A 7 -11.48 -3.70 -3.93
N VAL A 8 -11.27 -4.73 -3.11
CA VAL A 8 -10.77 -4.56 -1.75
C VAL A 8 -9.30 -4.14 -1.75
N VAL A 9 -8.50 -4.67 -2.69
CA VAL A 9 -7.09 -4.30 -2.84
C VAL A 9 -6.95 -2.84 -3.28
N GLU A 10 -7.75 -2.37 -4.24
CA GLU A 10 -7.70 -0.97 -4.70
C GLU A 10 -7.97 0.03 -3.56
N ARG A 11 -9.03 -0.21 -2.77
CA ARG A 11 -9.34 0.65 -1.61
C ARG A 11 -8.24 0.64 -0.56
N ARG A 12 -7.62 -0.52 -0.31
CA ARG A 12 -6.49 -0.65 0.62
C ARG A 12 -5.26 0.13 0.12
N ILE A 13 -4.96 0.06 -1.17
CA ILE A 13 -3.86 0.80 -1.79
C ILE A 13 -4.14 2.32 -1.76
N ALA A 14 -5.37 2.76 -2.02
CA ALA A 14 -5.73 4.17 -1.89
C ALA A 14 -5.47 4.70 -0.46
N ARG A 15 -5.86 3.93 0.56
CA ARG A 15 -5.55 4.26 1.96
C ARG A 15 -4.04 4.27 2.24
N ALA A 16 -3.30 3.31 1.70
CA ALA A 16 -1.84 3.27 1.83
C ALA A 16 -1.17 4.51 1.24
N LYS A 17 -1.59 4.94 0.04
CA LYS A 17 -1.09 6.17 -0.61
C LYS A 17 -1.31 7.40 0.28
N LEU A 18 -2.52 7.53 0.86
CA LEU A 18 -2.82 8.63 1.78
C LEU A 18 -1.87 8.62 2.98
N LEU A 19 -1.73 7.48 3.66
CA LEU A 19 -0.85 7.35 4.82
C LEU A 19 0.62 7.62 4.48
N LEU A 20 1.09 7.18 3.31
CA LEU A 20 2.46 7.46 2.85
C LEU A 20 2.72 8.96 2.63
N ARG A 21 1.71 9.72 2.22
CA ARG A 21 1.82 11.17 1.96
C ARG A 21 1.52 12.04 3.17
N THR A 22 0.65 11.62 4.08
CA THR A 22 0.21 12.47 5.20
C THR A 22 0.89 12.14 6.52
N THR A 23 1.63 11.03 6.61
CA THR A 23 2.24 10.57 7.85
C THR A 23 3.70 10.16 7.67
N THR A 24 4.45 10.13 8.77
CA THR A 24 5.82 9.61 8.85
C THR A 24 5.88 8.15 9.31
N LEU A 25 4.74 7.45 9.34
CA LEU A 25 4.65 6.09 9.86
C LEU A 25 5.62 5.13 9.15
N PRO A 26 6.22 4.15 9.83
CA PRO A 26 7.02 3.12 9.18
C PRO A 26 6.21 2.39 8.08
N VAL A 27 6.88 1.99 7.01
CA VAL A 27 6.23 1.26 5.88
C VAL A 27 5.65 -0.07 6.36
N THR A 28 6.33 -0.73 7.30
CA THR A 28 5.86 -1.94 8.01
C THR A 28 4.52 -1.69 8.70
N GLU A 29 4.40 -0.59 9.40
CA GLU A 29 3.19 -0.22 10.13
C GLU A 29 2.03 0.12 9.18
N ILE A 30 2.31 0.79 8.06
CA ILE A 30 1.30 1.03 7.01
C ILE A 30 0.82 -0.30 6.40
N ALA A 31 1.73 -1.27 6.19
CA ALA A 31 1.37 -2.59 5.69
C ALA A 31 0.36 -3.30 6.62
N LEU A 32 0.62 -3.27 7.94
CA LEU A 32 -0.29 -3.85 8.94
C LEU A 32 -1.66 -3.17 8.93
N ARG A 33 -1.69 -1.83 8.87
CA ARG A 33 -2.94 -1.04 8.84
C ARG A 33 -3.86 -1.32 7.65
N ILE A 34 -3.30 -1.78 6.53
CA ILE A 34 -4.09 -2.15 5.35
C ILE A 34 -4.34 -3.66 5.25
N GLY A 35 -3.97 -4.41 6.28
CA GLY A 35 -4.20 -5.86 6.38
C GLY A 35 -3.22 -6.71 5.58
N CYS A 36 -1.97 -6.24 5.37
CA CYS A 36 -0.88 -7.07 4.89
C CYS A 36 -0.13 -7.69 6.06
N ALA A 37 0.28 -8.96 5.93
CA ALA A 37 0.99 -9.67 6.99
C ALA A 37 2.42 -9.16 7.22
N ASN A 38 3.06 -8.59 6.19
CA ASN A 38 4.40 -8.04 6.27
C ASN A 38 4.67 -6.96 5.20
N GLN A 39 5.78 -6.24 5.37
CA GLN A 39 6.23 -5.19 4.45
C GLN A 39 6.54 -5.70 3.04
N GLN A 40 7.10 -6.91 2.90
CA GLN A 40 7.44 -7.49 1.60
C GLN A 40 6.18 -7.65 0.74
N HIS A 41 5.15 -8.27 1.30
CA HIS A 41 3.88 -8.51 0.63
C HIS A 41 3.20 -7.19 0.24
N PHE A 42 3.20 -6.22 1.16
CA PHE A 42 2.70 -4.88 0.87
C PHE A 42 3.46 -4.20 -0.26
N SER A 43 4.80 -4.25 -0.23
CA SER A 43 5.63 -3.57 -1.24
C SER A 43 5.39 -4.14 -2.64
N THR A 44 5.23 -5.46 -2.75
CA THR A 44 4.88 -6.13 -4.01
C THR A 44 3.49 -5.72 -4.50
N LEU A 45 2.47 -5.76 -3.63
CA LEU A 45 1.10 -5.34 -3.99
C LEU A 45 1.05 -3.86 -4.39
N PHE A 46 1.72 -3.00 -3.63
CA PHE A 46 1.76 -1.57 -3.88
C PHE A 46 2.46 -1.26 -5.20
N ARG A 47 3.60 -1.90 -5.48
CA ARG A 47 4.27 -1.76 -6.78
C ARG A 47 3.41 -2.24 -7.92
N ARG A 48 2.73 -3.38 -7.79
CA ARG A 48 1.81 -3.89 -8.81
C ARG A 48 0.66 -2.92 -9.09
N ALA A 49 0.16 -2.23 -8.07
CA ALA A 49 -0.96 -1.29 -8.18
C ALA A 49 -0.56 0.14 -8.55
N THR A 50 0.70 0.55 -8.36
CA THR A 50 1.12 1.96 -8.50
C THR A 50 2.34 2.17 -9.41
N GLY A 51 3.01 1.09 -9.82
CA GLY A 51 4.25 1.13 -10.60
C GLY A 51 5.52 1.40 -9.79
N THR A 52 5.42 1.77 -8.50
CA THR A 52 6.59 2.15 -7.68
C THR A 52 6.55 1.55 -6.27
N THR A 53 7.65 1.60 -5.52
CA THR A 53 7.67 1.10 -4.14
C THR A 53 7.02 2.10 -3.17
N PRO A 54 6.51 1.64 -2.01
CA PRO A 54 5.97 2.55 -0.99
C PRO A 54 6.99 3.61 -0.53
N THR A 55 8.26 3.21 -0.39
CA THR A 55 9.35 4.10 0.02
C THR A 55 9.64 5.17 -1.02
N ALA A 56 9.74 4.78 -2.31
CA ALA A 56 9.94 5.74 -3.40
C ALA A 56 8.72 6.67 -3.56
N TYR A 57 7.50 6.14 -3.40
CA TYR A 57 6.28 6.93 -3.42
C TYR A 57 6.25 7.99 -2.31
N ARG A 58 6.73 7.65 -1.11
CA ARG A 58 6.88 8.62 -0.01
C ARG A 58 7.96 9.65 -0.30
N ALA A 59 9.09 9.26 -0.85
CA ALA A 59 10.18 10.17 -1.18
C ALA A 59 9.79 11.20 -2.26
N ALA A 60 8.84 10.85 -3.12
CA ALA A 60 8.28 11.74 -4.15
C ALA A 60 7.12 12.64 -3.66
N ARG A 61 6.82 12.65 -2.35
CA ARG A 61 5.80 13.53 -1.75
C ARG A 61 6.26 14.99 -1.77
#